data_AF-A0A3B9WVI9-F1
#
_entry.id   AF-A0A3B9WVI9-F1
#
_cell.length_a   1.000
_cell.length_b   1.000
_cell.length_c   1.000
_cell.angle_alpha   90.00
_cell.angle_beta   90.00
_cell.angle_gamma   90.00
#
_symmetry.space_group_name_H-M   'P 1'
#
loop_
_entity.id
_entity.type
_entity.pdbx_description
1 polymer ?
#
loop_
_entity_poly.entity_id
_entity_poly.type
_entity_poly.pdbx_seq_one_letter_code
_entity_poly.pdbx_strand_id
1 'polypeptide(L)'
;MKINPNLQAMITGGVLQTNESRFKKSSEKMTSGFKINSQRDNPAGYAVSNRMHAKLGSLEKANQNASNAINVIQTADGSLGEVQNMLHRVKELSVKSANETLTTDDRLAIQEEVDSLFAEIERIGSQTQYNTQKLLNGDQDLKGYSDSEYVSVATYNDKFPVDKDYTL
;
A
#
# COMPACT_ATOMS: atom_id res chain seq x y z
N MET A 1 -44.48 -14.43 -67.80
CA MET A 1 -43.33 -13.50 -67.80
C MET A 1 -42.31 -14.02 -66.78
N LYS A 2 -41.14 -14.51 -67.21
CA LYS A 2 -40.04 -14.91 -66.30
C LYS A 2 -39.07 -13.74 -66.23
N ILE A 3 -38.86 -13.19 -65.04
CA ILE A 3 -37.87 -12.14 -64.79
C ILE A 3 -36.56 -12.86 -64.49
N ASN A 4 -35.52 -12.60 -65.30
CA ASN A 4 -34.20 -13.15 -65.06
C ASN A 4 -33.59 -12.47 -63.83
N PRO A 5 -33.08 -13.22 -62.83
CA PRO A 5 -32.39 -12.61 -61.70
C PRO A 5 -31.14 -11.88 -62.20
N ASN A 6 -30.99 -10.62 -61.80
CA ASN A 6 -29.80 -9.84 -62.12
C ASN A 6 -28.63 -10.31 -61.23
N LEU A 7 -27.95 -11.35 -61.68
CA LEU A 7 -26.85 -11.98 -60.96
C LEU A 7 -25.71 -11.00 -60.66
N GLN A 8 -25.41 -10.07 -61.57
CA GLN A 8 -24.37 -9.05 -61.34
C GLN A 8 -24.77 -8.06 -60.23
N ALA A 9 -26.04 -7.65 -60.18
CA ALA A 9 -26.54 -6.81 -59.09
C ALA A 9 -26.54 -7.55 -57.75
N MET A 10 -26.89 -8.84 -57.74
CA MET A 10 -26.85 -9.66 -56.51
C MET A 10 -25.42 -9.84 -55.98
N ILE A 11 -24.45 -10.12 -56.86
CA ILE A 11 -23.04 -10.24 -56.47
C ILE A 11 -22.51 -8.90 -55.96
N THR A 12 -22.78 -7.81 -56.68
CA THR A 12 -22.35 -6.45 -56.29
C THR A 12 -22.98 -6.05 -54.94
N GLY A 13 -24.25 -6.37 -54.72
CA GLY A 13 -24.94 -6.12 -53.44
C GLY A 13 -24.31 -6.88 -52.27
N GLY A 14 -23.94 -8.15 -52.46
CA GLY A 14 -23.24 -8.94 -51.44
C GLY A 14 -21.85 -8.39 -51.10
N VAL A 15 -21.06 -8.00 -52.12
CA VAL A 15 -19.74 -7.39 -51.92
C VAL A 15 -19.87 -6.05 -51.19
N LEU A 16 -20.83 -5.20 -51.58
CA LEU A 16 -21.10 -3.92 -50.93
C LEU A 16 -21.39 -4.10 -49.43
N GLN A 17 -22.25 -5.07 -49.08
CA GLN A 17 -22.59 -5.37 -47.69
C GLN A 17 -21.36 -5.78 -46.86
N THR A 18 -20.44 -6.57 -47.44
CA THR A 18 -19.18 -6.92 -46.75
C THR A 18 -18.25 -5.72 -46.56
N ASN A 19 -18.19 -4.81 -47.54
CA ASN A 19 -17.39 -3.59 -47.44
C ASN A 19 -17.96 -2.61 -46.42
N GLU A 20 -19.28 -2.44 -46.37
CA GLU A 20 -19.95 -1.61 -45.36
C GLU A 20 -19.69 -2.15 -43.94
N SER A 21 -19.76 -3.47 -43.73
CA SER A 21 -19.43 -4.11 -42.46
C SER A 21 -17.97 -3.89 -42.04
N ARG A 22 -17.02 -4.00 -42.98
CA ARG A 22 -15.59 -3.71 -42.74
C ARG A 22 -15.37 -2.24 -42.41
N PHE A 23 -16.00 -1.34 -43.17
CA PHE A 23 -15.93 0.10 -42.93
C PHE A 23 -16.45 0.45 -41.53
N LYS A 24 -17.63 -0.08 -41.15
CA LYS A 24 -18.22 0.11 -39.83
C LYS A 24 -17.27 -0.33 -38.71
N LYS A 25 -16.63 -1.50 -38.83
CA LYS A 25 -15.64 -1.99 -37.85
C LYS A 25 -14.39 -1.08 -37.77
N SER A 26 -13.90 -0.59 -38.90
CA SER A 26 -12.76 0.33 -38.93
C SER A 26 -13.11 1.68 -38.31
N SER A 27 -14.29 2.22 -38.61
CA SER A 27 -14.81 3.44 -37.98
C SER A 27 -14.98 3.27 -36.47
N GLU A 28 -15.51 2.13 -36.01
CA GLU A 28 -15.66 1.83 -34.58
C GLU A 28 -14.30 1.81 -33.86
N LYS A 29 -13.29 1.17 -34.44
CA LYS A 29 -11.92 1.18 -33.90
C LYS A 29 -11.33 2.58 -33.86
N MET A 30 -11.51 3.35 -34.93
CA MET A 30 -11.04 4.74 -35.00
C MET A 30 -11.70 5.62 -33.93
N THR A 31 -13.01 5.52 -33.75
CA THR A 31 -13.74 6.31 -32.74
C THR A 31 -13.40 5.90 -31.31
N SER A 32 -13.20 4.60 -31.06
CA SER A 32 -12.85 4.09 -29.73
C SER A 32 -11.39 4.30 -29.35
N GLY A 33 -10.49 4.45 -30.33
CA GLY A 33 -9.04 4.42 -30.13
C GLY A 33 -8.46 3.05 -29.77
N PHE A 34 -9.29 2.01 -29.57
CA PHE A 34 -8.84 0.67 -29.23
C PHE A 34 -8.75 -0.23 -30.46
N LYS A 35 -7.69 -1.05 -30.50
CA LYS A 35 -7.50 -2.05 -31.57
C LYS A 35 -8.48 -3.22 -31.45
N ILE A 36 -8.91 -3.54 -30.22
CA ILE A 36 -9.79 -4.66 -29.88
C ILE A 36 -11.00 -4.11 -29.11
N ASN A 37 -12.14 -3.96 -29.81
CA ASN A 37 -13.37 -3.39 -29.21
C ASN A 37 -14.36 -4.45 -28.73
N SER A 38 -14.32 -5.64 -29.34
CA SER A 38 -15.25 -6.72 -29.03
C SER A 38 -14.51 -8.02 -28.73
N GLN A 39 -14.96 -8.74 -27.70
CA GLN A 39 -14.54 -10.12 -27.39
C GLN A 39 -14.72 -11.07 -28.58
N ARG A 40 -15.68 -10.77 -29.47
CA ARG A 40 -15.98 -11.60 -30.64
C ARG A 40 -14.91 -11.51 -31.73
N ASP A 41 -14.20 -10.39 -31.81
CA ASP A 41 -13.18 -10.15 -32.85
C ASP A 41 -11.81 -10.72 -32.46
N ASN A 42 -11.46 -10.74 -31.16
CA ASN A 42 -10.25 -11.37 -30.64
C ASN A 42 -10.41 -11.75 -29.14
N PRO A 43 -10.91 -12.95 -28.82
CA PRO A 43 -11.17 -13.35 -27.44
C PRO A 43 -9.88 -13.48 -26.60
N ALA A 44 -8.78 -13.97 -27.19
CA ALA A 44 -7.52 -14.14 -26.49
C ALA A 44 -6.85 -12.79 -26.16
N GLY A 45 -6.80 -11.87 -27.13
CA GLY A 45 -6.24 -10.53 -26.93
C GLY A 45 -7.08 -9.69 -25.96
N TYR A 46 -8.40 -9.82 -26.03
CA TYR A 46 -9.28 -9.18 -25.05
C TYR A 46 -9.09 -9.74 -23.63
N ALA A 47 -8.95 -11.07 -23.47
CA ALA A 47 -8.72 -11.69 -22.17
C ALA A 47 -7.37 -11.28 -21.54
N VAL A 48 -6.32 -11.08 -22.35
CA VAL A 48 -5.04 -10.54 -21.89
C VAL A 48 -5.18 -9.07 -21.50
N SER A 49 -5.86 -8.25 -22.32
CA SER A 49 -6.12 -6.83 -22.02
C SER A 49 -6.89 -6.68 -20.70
N ASN A 50 -7.91 -7.50 -20.46
CA ASN A 50 -8.66 -7.48 -19.21
C ASN A 50 -7.81 -7.87 -18.00
N ARG A 51 -6.93 -8.87 -18.15
CA ARG A 51 -5.98 -9.22 -17.08
C ARG A 51 -5.02 -8.07 -16.79
N MET A 52 -4.54 -7.37 -17.82
CA MET A 52 -3.71 -6.18 -17.66
C MET A 52 -4.48 -5.03 -16.99
N HIS A 53 -5.72 -4.76 -17.39
CA HIS A 53 -6.56 -3.75 -16.72
C HIS A 53 -6.81 -4.09 -15.25
N ALA A 54 -7.11 -5.35 -14.93
CA ALA A 54 -7.23 -5.81 -13.55
C ALA A 54 -5.93 -5.58 -12.77
N LYS A 55 -4.78 -5.94 -13.37
CA LYS A 55 -3.47 -5.72 -12.75
C LYS A 55 -3.16 -4.24 -12.55
N LEU A 56 -3.50 -3.37 -13.51
CA LEU A 56 -3.34 -1.91 -13.38
C LEU A 56 -4.16 -1.38 -12.21
N GLY A 57 -5.43 -1.79 -12.09
CA GLY A 57 -6.27 -1.43 -10.94
C GLY A 57 -5.68 -1.92 -9.61
N SER A 58 -5.15 -3.16 -9.57
CA SER A 58 -4.46 -3.68 -8.39
C SER A 58 -3.18 -2.89 -8.06
N LEU A 59 -2.39 -2.49 -9.07
CA LEU A 59 -1.17 -1.71 -8.88
C LEU A 59 -1.48 -0.29 -8.38
N GLU A 60 -2.56 0.33 -8.87
CA GLU A 60 -3.01 1.62 -8.37
C GLU A 60 -3.37 1.56 -6.88
N LYS A 61 -4.08 0.49 -6.48
CA LYS A 61 -4.36 0.23 -5.06
C LYS A 61 -3.10 -0.09 -4.25
N ALA A 62 -2.16 -0.85 -4.81
CA ALA A 62 -0.88 -1.12 -4.16
C ALA A 62 -0.09 0.17 -3.93
N ASN A 63 -0.08 1.10 -4.90
CA ASN A 63 0.55 2.41 -4.74
C ASN A 63 -0.13 3.23 -3.64
N GLN A 64 -1.46 3.30 -3.61
CA GLN A 64 -2.20 3.97 -2.53
C GLN A 64 -1.86 3.37 -1.16
N ASN A 65 -1.76 2.04 -1.07
CA ASN A 65 -1.37 1.35 0.16
C ASN A 65 0.09 1.66 0.57
N ALA A 66 1.02 1.72 -0.39
CA ALA A 66 2.40 2.10 -0.13
C ALA A 66 2.51 3.55 0.37
N SER A 67 1.75 4.48 -0.22
CA SER A 67 1.68 5.86 0.27
C SER A 67 1.15 5.93 1.70
N ASN A 68 0.12 5.14 2.04
CA ASN A 68 -0.36 5.05 3.41
C ASN A 68 0.69 4.48 4.37
N ALA A 69 1.44 3.46 3.95
CA ALA A 69 2.54 2.92 4.75
C ALA A 69 3.65 3.96 5.01
N ILE A 70 3.98 4.79 4.01
CA ILE A 70 4.92 5.92 4.17
C ILE A 70 4.40 6.90 5.24
N ASN A 71 3.12 7.27 5.18
CA ASN A 71 2.52 8.18 6.16
C ASN A 71 2.56 7.61 7.59
N VAL A 72 2.33 6.29 7.75
CA VAL A 72 2.46 5.60 9.04
C VAL A 72 3.88 5.69 9.56
N ILE A 73 4.87 5.36 8.73
CA ILE A 73 6.29 5.39 9.09
C ILE A 73 6.70 6.82 9.47
N GLN A 74 6.30 7.83 8.71
CA GLN A 74 6.61 9.23 9.03
C GLN A 74 6.01 9.69 10.35
N THR A 75 4.80 9.23 10.69
CA THR A 75 4.18 9.54 11.98
C THR A 75 4.95 8.90 13.14
N ALA A 76 5.39 7.65 12.95
CA ALA A 76 6.24 6.96 13.92
C ALA A 76 7.61 7.62 14.05
N ASP A 77 8.25 7.96 12.94
CA ASP A 77 9.57 8.60 12.89
C ASP A 77 9.57 9.98 13.56
N GLY A 78 8.56 10.81 13.28
CA GLY A 78 8.39 12.11 13.96
C GLY A 78 8.23 11.96 15.48
N SER A 79 7.45 10.95 15.92
CA SER A 79 7.29 10.66 17.35
C SER A 79 8.58 10.17 17.99
N LEU A 80 9.35 9.33 17.30
CA LEU A 80 10.67 8.85 17.77
C LEU A 80 11.71 9.97 17.79
N GLY A 81 11.62 10.95 16.90
CA GLY A 81 12.44 12.16 16.94
C GLY A 81 12.26 12.95 18.25
N GLU A 82 11.02 13.09 18.73
CA GLU A 82 10.75 13.71 20.03
C GLU A 82 11.29 12.88 21.20
N VAL A 83 11.12 11.55 21.17
CA VAL A 83 11.72 10.64 22.15
C VAL A 83 13.24 10.78 22.17
N GLN A 84 13.88 10.85 21.00
CA GLN A 84 15.32 11.06 20.89
C GLN A 84 15.76 12.39 21.53
N ASN A 85 15.04 13.48 21.28
CA ASN A 85 15.35 14.78 21.89
C ASN A 85 15.25 14.73 23.42
N MET A 86 14.21 14.08 23.96
CA MET A 86 14.08 13.88 25.40
C MET A 86 15.20 13.03 25.98
N LEU A 87 15.62 11.96 25.30
CA LEU A 87 16.76 11.13 25.74
C LEU A 87 18.08 11.91 25.73
N HIS A 88 18.30 12.79 24.75
CA HIS A 88 19.45 13.71 24.77
C HIS A 88 19.38 14.64 25.98
N ARG A 89 18.19 15.16 26.32
CA ARG A 89 18.00 15.97 27.53
C ARG A 89 18.29 15.19 28.81
N VAL A 90 17.80 13.95 28.94
CA VAL A 90 18.11 13.07 30.08
C VAL A 90 19.62 12.85 30.20
N LYS A 91 20.33 12.68 29.08
CA LYS A 91 21.79 12.56 29.06
C LYS A 91 22.48 13.83 29.56
N GLU A 92 22.04 15.01 29.13
CA GLU A 92 22.56 16.29 29.64
C GLU A 92 22.37 16.41 31.15
N LEU A 93 21.17 16.07 31.65
CA LEU A 93 20.84 16.08 33.07
C LEU A 93 21.69 15.08 33.87
N SER A 94 21.97 13.90 33.29
CA SER A 94 22.82 12.88 33.91
C SER A 94 24.27 13.33 34.06
N VAL A 95 24.80 14.02 33.04
CA VAL A 95 26.15 14.62 33.13
C VAL A 95 26.15 15.78 34.12
N LYS A 96 25.08 16.59 34.16
CA LYS A 96 24.93 17.67 35.12
C LYS A 96 24.90 17.13 36.56
N SER A 97 24.13 16.10 36.85
CA SER A 97 24.02 15.51 38.19
C SER A 97 25.31 14.86 38.69
N ALA A 98 26.20 14.44 37.78
CA ALA A 98 27.51 13.89 38.12
C ALA A 98 28.51 14.94 38.62
N ASN A 99 28.18 16.23 38.58
CA ASN A 99 29.03 17.29 39.12
C ASN A 99 28.99 17.30 40.66
N GLU A 100 30.16 17.17 41.30
CA GLU A 100 30.30 17.06 42.77
C GLU A 100 29.87 18.32 43.54
N THR A 101 29.80 19.47 42.87
CA THR A 101 29.45 20.75 43.50
C THR A 101 27.96 20.94 43.75
N LEU A 102 27.10 20.07 43.18
CA LEU A 102 25.65 20.15 43.36
C LEU A 102 25.22 19.69 44.75
N THR A 103 24.23 20.37 45.30
CA THR A 103 23.61 19.97 46.57
C THR A 103 22.70 18.75 46.36
N THR A 104 22.26 18.14 47.46
CA THR A 104 21.29 17.03 47.41
C THR A 104 19.95 17.51 46.85
N ASP A 105 19.51 18.72 47.19
CA ASP A 105 18.26 19.31 46.72
C ASP A 105 18.30 19.55 45.20
N ASP A 106 19.44 20.02 44.67
CA ASP A 106 19.61 20.19 43.22
C ASP A 106 19.56 18.84 42.47
N ARG A 107 20.12 17.77 43.06
CA ARG A 107 20.04 16.42 42.50
C ARG A 107 18.62 15.87 42.51
N LEU A 108 17.84 16.17 43.56
CA LEU A 108 16.43 15.81 43.61
C LEU A 108 15.61 16.51 42.53
N ALA A 109 15.82 17.81 42.32
CA ALA A 109 15.14 18.55 41.25
C ALA A 109 15.51 18.03 39.85
N ILE A 110 16.77 17.63 39.63
CA ILE A 110 17.18 16.97 38.37
C ILE A 110 16.46 15.63 38.20
N GLN A 111 16.33 14.83 39.27
CA GLN A 111 15.63 13.55 39.21
C GLN A 111 14.14 13.74 38.86
N GLU A 112 13.47 14.74 39.42
CA GLU A 112 12.08 15.06 39.07
C GLU A 112 11.91 15.43 37.58
N GLU A 113 12.87 16.17 37.00
CA GLU A 113 12.87 16.48 35.55
C GLU A 113 13.07 15.19 34.73
N VAL A 114 13.98 14.31 35.13
CA VAL A 114 14.22 13.02 34.48
C VAL A 114 12.98 12.12 34.54
N ASP A 115 12.33 12.01 35.70
CA ASP A 115 11.12 11.21 35.86
C ASP A 115 9.97 11.73 35.00
N SER A 116 9.84 13.06 34.88
CA SER A 116 8.86 13.71 34.00
C SER A 116 9.14 13.40 32.52
N LEU A 117 10.41 13.41 32.11
CA LEU A 117 10.81 13.04 30.74
C LEU A 117 10.52 11.58 30.44
N PHE A 118 10.76 10.66 31.39
CA PHE A 118 10.41 9.25 31.23
C PHE A 118 8.90 9.05 31.10
N ALA A 119 8.10 9.71 31.95
CA ALA A 119 6.64 9.65 31.85
C ALA A 119 6.14 10.14 30.49
N GLU A 120 6.76 11.17 29.93
CA GLU A 120 6.43 11.68 28.61
C GLU A 120 6.85 10.74 27.48
N ILE A 121 8.01 10.08 27.58
CA ILE A 121 8.43 9.03 26.64
C ILE A 121 7.41 7.88 26.63
N GLU A 122 6.98 7.40 27.79
CA GLU A 122 5.94 6.35 27.91
C GLU A 122 4.60 6.82 27.34
N ARG A 123 4.24 8.08 27.54
CA ARG A 123 3.04 8.69 26.94
C ARG A 123 3.12 8.68 25.41
N ILE A 124 4.25 9.08 24.82
CA ILE A 124 4.42 9.03 23.36
C ILE A 124 4.31 7.59 22.85
N GLY A 125 4.98 6.64 23.51
CA GLY A 125 4.91 5.21 23.15
C GLY A 125 3.48 4.65 23.16
N SER A 126 2.67 5.02 24.15
CA SER A 126 1.29 4.54 24.31
C SER A 126 0.23 5.34 23.54
N GLN A 127 0.49 6.61 23.22
CA GLN A 127 -0.49 7.50 22.60
C GLN A 127 -0.28 7.69 21.09
N THR A 128 0.93 7.52 20.56
CA THR A 128 1.19 7.64 19.12
C THR A 128 0.35 6.64 18.32
N GLN A 129 -0.48 7.18 17.44
CA GLN A 129 -1.41 6.40 16.64
C GLN A 129 -1.57 6.97 15.24
N TYR A 130 -1.85 6.07 14.28
CA TYR A 130 -2.27 6.42 12.94
C TYR A 130 -3.57 5.70 12.63
N ASN A 131 -4.60 6.45 12.23
CA ASN A 131 -5.94 5.90 11.94
C ASN A 131 -6.44 4.94 13.05
N THR A 132 -6.35 5.39 14.31
CA THR A 132 -6.75 4.64 15.52
C THR A 132 -5.86 3.44 15.87
N GLN A 133 -4.85 3.11 15.06
CA GLN A 133 -3.89 2.05 15.35
C GLN A 133 -2.69 2.59 16.10
N LYS A 134 -2.38 1.99 17.25
CA LYS A 134 -1.16 2.26 18.01
C LYS A 134 0.07 1.76 17.24
N LEU A 135 1.13 2.56 17.25
CA LEU A 135 2.33 2.31 16.46
C LEU A 135 3.53 1.87 17.30
N LEU A 136 3.70 2.45 18.50
CA LEU A 136 4.94 2.36 19.29
C LEU A 136 4.80 1.55 20.59
N ASN A 137 3.68 0.85 20.78
CA ASN A 137 3.38 0.10 22.00
C ASN A 137 3.73 -1.41 21.92
N GLY A 138 4.34 -1.86 20.82
CA GLY A 138 4.70 -3.27 20.59
C GLY A 138 3.58 -4.15 20.02
N ASP A 139 2.33 -3.68 19.97
CA ASP A 139 1.19 -4.48 19.45
C ASP A 139 1.33 -4.88 17.97
N GLN A 140 2.18 -4.19 17.22
CA GLN A 140 2.38 -4.39 15.78
C GLN A 140 3.57 -5.32 15.46
N ASP A 141 4.36 -5.73 16.46
CA ASP A 141 5.59 -6.50 16.25
C ASP A 141 5.29 -7.95 15.78
N LEU A 142 4.11 -8.46 16.15
CA LEU A 142 3.75 -9.86 16.01
C LEU A 142 2.30 -10.02 15.56
N LYS A 143 2.00 -9.61 14.32
CA LYS A 143 0.71 -9.88 13.66
C LYS A 143 0.91 -10.81 12.47
N GLY A 144 0.53 -12.07 12.63
CA GLY A 144 0.44 -13.04 11.54
C GLY A 144 -0.95 -12.99 10.92
N TYR A 145 -0.98 -12.79 9.61
CA TYR A 145 -2.19 -12.85 8.80
C TYR A 145 -2.28 -14.25 8.18
N SER A 146 -3.39 -14.95 8.44
CA SER A 146 -3.68 -16.26 7.87
C SER A 146 -4.83 -16.14 6.88
N ASP A 147 -4.66 -16.74 5.70
CA ASP A 147 -5.70 -16.84 4.67
C ASP A 147 -6.70 -17.97 4.95
N SER A 148 -6.46 -18.79 5.98
CA SER A 148 -7.34 -19.89 6.39
C SER A 148 -8.18 -19.50 7.59
N GLU A 149 -9.51 -19.62 7.46
CA GLU A 149 -10.52 -19.35 8.49
C GLU A 149 -10.29 -20.13 9.80
N TYR A 150 -9.61 -21.29 9.73
CA TYR A 150 -9.37 -22.18 10.87
C TYR A 150 -7.98 -22.05 11.51
N VAL A 151 -7.13 -21.18 10.97
CA VAL A 151 -5.76 -21.02 11.45
C VAL A 151 -5.63 -19.64 12.07
N SER A 152 -5.74 -19.60 13.40
CA SER A 152 -5.37 -18.43 14.20
C SER A 152 -3.94 -18.60 14.71
N VAL A 153 -3.16 -17.52 14.74
CA VAL A 153 -1.81 -17.57 15.33
C VAL A 153 -1.92 -17.85 16.82
N ALA A 154 -1.53 -19.06 17.22
CA ALA A 154 -1.69 -19.53 18.59
C ALA A 154 -0.64 -18.94 19.55
N THR A 155 0.59 -18.69 19.08
CA THR A 155 1.66 -18.09 19.88
C THR A 155 2.74 -17.51 18.97
N TYR A 156 3.18 -16.30 19.26
CA TYR A 156 4.39 -15.73 18.67
C TYR A 156 5.56 -16.02 19.60
N ASN A 157 6.61 -16.67 19.09
CA ASN A 157 7.78 -17.05 19.87
C ASN A 157 9.01 -16.27 19.38
N ASP A 158 9.50 -15.36 20.21
CA ASP A 158 10.69 -14.53 19.98
C ASP A 158 12.02 -15.31 20.17
N LYS A 159 11.98 -16.56 20.66
CA LYS A 159 13.22 -17.31 20.99
C LYS A 159 13.93 -17.96 19.80
N PHE A 160 13.43 -17.81 18.58
CA PHE A 160 14.06 -18.39 17.39
C PHE A 160 14.18 -17.33 16.29
N PRO A 161 15.36 -16.71 16.10
CA PRO A 161 15.62 -15.92 14.91
C PRO A 161 15.58 -16.88 13.71
N VAL A 162 14.45 -16.91 13.01
CA VAL A 162 14.38 -17.57 11.71
C VAL A 162 15.20 -16.70 10.78
N ASP A 163 16.36 -17.20 10.35
CA ASP A 163 17.08 -16.65 9.20
C ASP A 163 16.07 -16.48 8.07
N LYS A 164 15.69 -15.23 7.81
CA LYS A 164 14.70 -14.91 6.80
C LYS A 164 15.37 -15.08 5.45
N ASP A 165 15.32 -16.30 4.91
CA ASP A 165 15.61 -16.57 3.51
C ASP A 165 14.49 -15.92 2.68
N TYR A 166 14.69 -14.64 2.34
CA TYR A 166 13.92 -14.00 1.29
C TYR A 166 14.38 -14.59 -0.04
N THR A 167 13.67 -15.60 -0.53
CA THR A 167 13.81 -16.03 -1.92
C THR A 167 13.32 -14.91 -2.85
N LEU A 168 14.22 -14.49 -3.75
CA LEU A 168 14.04 -13.47 -4.79
C LEU A 168 12.77 -13.63 -5.64
#